data_AF-A0A832G103-F1
#
_entry.id   AF-A0A832G103-F1
#
_cell.length_a   1.000
_cell.length_b   1.000
_cell.length_c   1.000
_cell.angle_alpha   90.00
_cell.angle_beta   90.00
_cell.angle_gamma   90.00
#
_symmetry.space_group_name_H-M   'P 1'
#
loop_
_entity.id
_entity.type
_entity.pdbx_description
1 polymer ?
#
loop_
_entity_poly.entity_id
_entity_poly.type
_entity_poly.pdbx_seq_one_letter_code
_entity_poly.pdbx_strand_id
1 'polypeptide(L)' 'MSKEEKKYLWVKPGTELNYGRYEDSDSVIATEPTILEIVGPRENGALPVRIMDSDRPSDEILYLHQPELSA' A
#
# COMPACT_ATOMS: atom_id res chain seq x y z
N MET A 1 18.20 18.87 -4.28
CA MET A 1 17.32 17.71 -4.51
C MET A 1 17.11 17.03 -3.17
N SER A 2 15.92 17.12 -2.59
CA SER A 2 15.58 16.40 -1.36
C SER A 2 15.56 14.90 -1.68
N LYS A 3 16.31 14.10 -0.93
CA LYS A 3 16.06 12.65 -0.90
C LYS A 3 14.67 12.50 -0.29
N GLU A 4 13.67 12.10 -1.07
CA GLU A 4 12.39 11.69 -0.49
C GLU A 4 12.67 10.52 0.45
N GLU A 5 12.41 10.72 1.74
CA GLU A 5 12.54 9.65 2.73
C GLU A 5 11.50 8.58 2.41
N LYS A 6 11.98 7.39 2.05
CA LYS A 6 11.11 6.22 1.84
C LYS A 6 10.37 5.91 3.12
N LYS A 7 9.04 5.82 3.04
CA LYS A 7 8.19 5.44 4.17
C LYS A 7 7.73 3.99 3.97
N TYR A 8 7.90 3.18 5.01
CA TYR A 8 7.51 1.76 5.00
C TYR A 8 6.43 1.48 6.03
N LEU A 9 5.54 0.54 5.73
CA LEU A 9 4.49 0.06 6.62
C LEU A 9 4.52 -1.46 6.69
N TRP A 10 4.36 -2.02 7.89
CA TRP A 10 4.08 -3.45 8.06
C TRP A 10 2.58 -3.68 8.10
N VAL A 11 2.10 -4.63 7.30
CA VAL A 11 0.71 -5.09 7.34
C VAL A 11 0.65 -6.56 7.75
N LYS A 12 -0.46 -6.91 8.40
CA LYS A 12 -0.71 -8.28 8.87
C LYS A 12 -1.23 -9.16 7.72
N PRO A 13 -1.14 -10.49 7.85
CA PRO A 13 -1.89 -11.39 6.98
C PRO A 13 -3.39 -11.06 6.99
N GLY A 14 -4.04 -11.21 5.84
CA GLY A 14 -5.43 -10.86 5.64
C GLY A 14 -5.67 -9.39 5.27
N THR A 15 -4.63 -8.55 5.19
CA THR A 15 -4.78 -7.21 4.65
C THR A 15 -5.02 -7.25 3.14
N GLU A 16 -6.05 -6.55 2.70
CA GLU A 16 -6.42 -6.41 1.30
C GLU A 16 -5.71 -5.22 0.66
N LEU A 17 -5.17 -5.44 -0.55
CA LEU A 17 -4.50 -4.45 -1.38
C LEU A 17 -5.16 -4.44 -2.74
N ASN A 18 -5.57 -3.26 -3.19
CA ASN A 18 -6.37 -3.10 -4.41
C ASN A 18 -5.49 -2.73 -5.59
N TYR A 19 -5.79 -3.25 -6.79
CA TYR A 19 -5.13 -2.84 -8.03
C TYR A 19 -5.57 -1.45 -8.50
N GLY A 20 -6.78 -1.04 -8.14
CA GLY A 20 -7.32 0.28 -8.39
C GLY A 20 -7.37 1.16 -7.14
N ARG A 21 -7.55 2.47 -7.36
CA ARG A 21 -7.73 3.47 -6.29
C ARG A 21 -9.07 3.35 -5.54
N TYR A 22 -9.98 2.53 -6.04
CA TYR A 22 -11.35 2.41 -5.57
C TYR A 22 -11.60 0.98 -5.05
N GLU A 23 -12.50 0.85 -4.08
CA GLU A 23 -12.79 -0.41 -3.37
C GLU A 23 -13.49 -1.47 -4.25
N ASP A 24 -13.93 -1.09 -5.45
CA ASP A 24 -14.58 -1.99 -6.41
C ASP A 24 -13.60 -2.67 -7.37
N SER A 25 -12.29 -2.39 -7.23
CA SER A 25 -11.26 -2.98 -8.07
C SER A 25 -10.86 -4.38 -7.60
N ASP A 26 -10.22 -5.13 -8.49
CA ASP A 26 -9.60 -6.41 -8.12
C ASP A 26 -8.57 -6.19 -7.00
N SER A 27 -8.44 -7.19 -6.14
CA SER A 27 -7.56 -7.10 -4.97
C SER A 27 -6.71 -8.36 -4.79
N VAL A 28 -5.61 -8.18 -4.07
CA VAL A 28 -4.78 -9.26 -3.53
C VAL A 28 -4.80 -9.20 -2.02
N ILE A 29 -4.79 -10.38 -1.40
CA ILE A 29 -4.74 -10.51 0.06
C ILE A 29 -3.32 -10.88 0.47
N ALA A 30 -2.72 -10.10 1.36
CA ALA A 30 -1.44 -10.45 1.96
C ALA A 30 -1.60 -11.76 2.77
N THR A 31 -0.92 -12.83 2.37
CA THR A 31 -1.02 -14.14 3.05
C THR A 31 -0.05 -14.27 4.22
N GLU A 32 0.93 -13.38 4.31
CA GLU A 32 1.94 -13.30 5.36
C GLU A 32 2.21 -11.85 5.78
N PRO A 33 2.89 -11.59 6.92
CA PRO A 33 3.28 -10.23 7.28
C PRO A 33 4.10 -9.59 6.17
N THR A 34 3.61 -8.48 5.61
CA THR A 34 4.16 -7.89 4.39
C THR A 34 4.64 -6.47 4.68
N ILE A 35 5.81 -6.12 4.15
CA ILE A 35 6.31 -4.75 4.17
C ILE A 35 5.83 -4.05 2.90
N LEU A 36 5.31 -2.84 3.05
CA LEU A 36 4.87 -1.98 1.96
C LEU A 36 5.74 -0.73 1.89
N GLU A 37 6.20 -0.34 0.71
CA GLU A 37 6.78 0.98 0.43
C GLU A 37 5.66 1.93 0.02
N ILE A 38 5.50 3.05 0.73
CA ILE A 38 4.56 4.12 0.37
C ILE A 38 5.20 4.98 -0.72
N VAL A 39 4.56 5.04 -1.88
CA VAL A 39 5.11 5.70 -3.08
C VAL A 39 4.46 7.05 -3.41
N GLY A 40 3.54 7.52 -2.57
CA GLY A 40 2.83 8.78 -2.78
C GLY A 40 1.91 9.17 -1.62
N PRO A 41 1.22 10.33 -1.72
CA PRO A 41 0.27 10.77 -0.72
C PRO A 41 -0.98 9.88 -0.69
N ARG A 42 -1.71 9.92 0.44
CA ARG A 42 -3.05 9.32 0.54
C ARG A 42 -4.02 10.14 -0.31
N GLU A 43 -4.78 9.48 -1.16
CA GLU A 43 -5.79 10.09 -2.01
C GLU A 43 -7.08 9.27 -1.91
N ASN A 44 -8.23 9.92 -1.66
CA ASN A 44 -9.54 9.27 -1.53
C ASN A 44 -9.56 8.08 -0.56
N GLY A 45 -8.94 8.23 0.61
CA GLY A 45 -8.90 7.16 1.60
C GLY A 45 -7.84 6.07 1.35
N ALA A 46 -7.21 6.03 0.18
CA ALA A 46 -6.27 4.99 -0.22
C ALA A 46 -4.80 5.49 -0.26
N LEU A 47 -3.88 4.64 0.21
CA LEU A 47 -2.44 4.87 0.13
C LEU A 47 -1.84 4.07 -1.05
N PRO A 48 -1.15 4.73 -2.01
CA PRO A 48 -0.43 4.02 -3.06
C PRO A 48 0.83 3.37 -2.46
N VAL A 49 0.97 2.06 -2.67
CA VAL A 49 2.01 1.23 -2.07
C VAL A 49 2.61 0.25 -3.08
N ARG A 50 3.82 -0.21 -2.80
CA ARG A 50 4.45 -1.37 -3.46
C ARG A 50 4.79 -2.41 -2.42
N ILE A 51 4.63 -3.69 -2.76
CA ILE A 51 5.05 -4.78 -1.88
C ILE A 51 6.57 -4.84 -1.92
N MET A 52 7.20 -4.87 -0.75
CA MET A 52 8.64 -5.12 -0.65
C MET A 52 8.87 -6.62 -0.59
N ASP A 53 9.54 -7.15 -1.61
CA ASP A 53 10.11 -8.49 -1.57
C ASP A 53 11.60 -8.36 -1.23
N SER A 54 11.96 -8.77 -0.02
CA SER A 54 13.29 -8.59 0.54
C SER A 54 13.68 -7.10 0.52
N ASP A 55 14.67 -6.71 -0.28
CA ASP A 55 15.15 -5.32 -0.41
C ASP A 55 14.66 -4.61 -1.68
N ARG A 56 13.74 -5.22 -2.44
CA ARG A 56 13.26 -4.68 -3.72
C ARG A 56 11.75 -4.46 -3.70
N PRO A 57 11.25 -3.27 -4.08
CA PRO A 57 9.83 -3.07 -4.30
C PRO A 57 9.36 -3.79 -5.57
N SER A 58 8.13 -4.29 -5.54
CA SER A 58 7.41 -4.78 -6.71
C SER A 58 7.28 -3.68 -7.77
N ASP A 59 7.16 -4.09 -9.04
CA ASP A 59 6.93 -3.14 -10.14
C ASP A 59 5.47 -2.62 -10.13
N GLU A 60 4.54 -3.39 -9.56
CA GLU A 60 3.13 -3.03 -9.40
C GLU A 60 2.89 -2.05 -8.25
N ILE A 61 2.05 -1.05 -8.51
CA ILE A 61 1.48 -0.16 -7.49
C ILE A 61 0.11 -0.71 -7.12
N LEU A 62 -0.10 -0.89 -5.82
CA LEU A 62 -1.35 -1.28 -5.21
C LEU A 62 -1.86 -0.15 -4.31
N TYR A 63 -3.08 -0.29 -3.82
CA TYR A 63 -3.74 0.71 -2.99
C TYR A 63 -4.21 0.07 -1.69
N LEU A 64 -3.64 0.54 -0.58
CA LEU A 64 -4.07 0.18 0.76
C LEU A 64 -5.19 1.14 1.18
N HIS A 65 -6.42 0.64 1.19
CA HIS A 65 -7.57 1.40 1.68
C HIS A 65 -7.51 1.49 3.20
N GLN A 66 -7.52 2.71 3.72
CA GLN A 66 -7.63 2.96 5.14
C GLN A 66 -9.02 3.51 5.43
N PRO A 67 -9.63 3.13 6.57
CA PRO A 67 -10.89 3.75 6.98
C PRO A 67 -10.75 5.27 6.94
N GLU A 68 -11.81 5.95 6.51
CA GLU A 68 -11.88 7.39 6.71
C GLU A 68 -11.68 7.63 8.21
N LEU A 69 -10.70 8.46 8.55
CA LEU A 69 -10.61 8.94 9.91
C LEU A 69 -11.85 9.81 10.08
N SER A 70 -12.85 9.30 10.82
CA SER A 70 -13.99 10.10 11.24
C SER A 70 -13.44 11.37 11.89
N ALA A 71 -13.70 12.51 11.26
CA ALA A 71 -13.28 13.82 11.75
C ALA A 71 -13.92 14.15 13.11
#